data_AF-A0A517P0L7-F1
#
_entry.id   AF-A0A517P0L7-F1
#
_cell.length_a   1.000
_cell.length_b   1.000
_cell.length_c   1.000
_cell.angle_alpha   90.00
_cell.angle_beta   90.00
_cell.angle_gamma   90.00
#
_symmetry.space_group_name_H-M   'P 1'
#
loop_
_entity.id
_entity.type
_entity.pdbx_description
1 polymer ?
#
loop_
_entity_poly.entity_id
_entity_poly.type
_entity_poly.pdbx_seq_one_letter_code
_entity_poly.pdbx_strand_id
1 'polypeptide(L)' 'MNTDPELLARLDRIELLLTNLVDQEPPKEFYATAEVAQILGEAEFTVREWCRLGRIHAEKRPRSIQGVDDIA' A
#
# COMPACT_ATOMS: atom_id res chain seq x y z
N MET A 1 27.77 31.31 13.96
CA MET A 1 26.50 31.04 13.27
C MET A 1 25.41 31.07 14.32
N ASN A 2 24.56 32.09 14.32
CA ASN A 2 23.41 32.15 15.23
C ASN A 2 22.32 31.30 14.62
N THR A 3 22.25 30.05 15.04
CA THR A 3 21.13 29.18 14.66
C THR A 3 19.95 29.62 15.50
N ASP A 4 18.98 30.24 14.83
CA ASP A 4 17.76 30.73 15.46
C ASP A 4 17.01 29.52 16.09
N PRO A 5 16.79 29.51 17.42
CA PRO A 5 16.12 28.40 18.08
C PRO A 5 14.68 28.19 17.59
N GLU A 6 14.01 29.24 17.10
CA GLU A 6 12.67 29.12 16.52
C GLU A 6 12.72 28.41 15.16
N LEU A 7 13.77 28.67 14.37
CA LEU A 7 14.00 27.98 13.10
C LEU A 7 14.26 26.48 13.33
N LEU A 8 15.05 26.12 14.33
CA LEU A 8 15.32 24.73 14.69
C LEU A 8 14.04 23.99 15.11
N ALA A 9 13.23 24.58 16.00
CA ALA A 9 11.97 23.98 16.43
C ALA A 9 10.97 23.80 15.27
N ARG A 10 10.99 24.70 14.28
CA ARG A 10 10.17 24.58 13.08
C ARG A 10 10.65 23.45 12.17
N LEU A 11 11.97 23.27 12.03
CA LEU A 11 12.55 22.19 11.24
C LEU A 11 12.22 20.82 11.85
N ASP A 12 12.38 20.66 13.17
CA ASP A 12 12.04 19.41 13.87
C ASP A 12 10.57 19.03 13.68
N ARG A 13 9.67 20.02 13.73
CA ARG A 13 8.24 19.80 13.48
C ARG A 13 7.95 19.35 12.05
N ILE A 14 8.65 19.93 11.07
CA ILE A 14 8.52 19.54 9.67
C ILE A 14 9.04 18.12 9.46
N GLU A 15 10.19 17.79 10.05
CA GLU A 15 10.78 16.46 9.96
C GLU A 15 9.85 15.38 10.53
N LEU A 16 9.26 15.63 11.71
CA LEU A 16 8.26 14.73 12.31
C LEU A 16 7.04 14.51 11.41
N LEU A 17 6.53 15.58 10.79
CA LEU A 17 5.37 15.49 9.88
C LEU A 17 5.72 14.73 8.60
N LEU A 18 6.95 14.90 8.08
CA LEU A 18 7.43 14.16 6.92
C LEU A 18 7.60 12.67 7.23
N THR A 19 8.17 12.32 8.38
CA THR A 19 8.26 10.91 8.82
C THR A 19 6.87 10.28 8.91
N ASN A 20 5.91 10.97 9.52
CA ASN A 20 4.53 10.46 9.62
C ASN A 20 3.86 10.25 8.24
N LEU A 21 4.20 11.06 7.23
CA LEU A 21 3.69 10.92 5.87
C LEU A 21 4.38 9.80 5.10
N VAL A 22 5.68 9.59 5.31
CA VAL A 22 6.45 8.50 4.71
C VAL A 22 6.07 7.15 5.31
N ASP A 23 5.76 7.11 6.60
CA ASP A 23 5.29 5.91 7.30
C ASP A 23 3.86 5.50 6.90
N GLN A 24 3.11 6.36 6.22
CA GLN A 24 1.92 5.92 5.50
C GLN A 24 2.38 5.16 4.26
N GLU A 25 2.36 3.82 4.31
CA GLU A 25 2.57 3.00 3.11
C GLU A 25 1.69 3.55 1.97
N PRO A 26 2.26 3.76 0.76
CA PRO A 26 1.43 4.15 -0.38
C PRO A 26 0.31 3.12 -0.51
N PRO A 27 -0.94 3.55 -0.74
CA PRO A 27 -2.05 2.62 -0.82
C PRO A 27 -1.69 1.53 -1.82
N LYS A 28 -1.66 0.27 -1.36
CA LYS A 28 -1.36 -0.89 -2.22
C LYS A 28 -2.29 -0.83 -3.42
N GLU A 29 -1.71 -0.80 -4.61
CA GLU A 29 -2.45 -0.71 -5.87
C GLU A 29 -3.24 -2.00 -6.13
N PHE A 30 -2.72 -3.14 -5.67
CA PHE A 30 -3.38 -4.43 -5.77
C PHE A 30 -3.28 -5.18 -4.43
N TYR A 31 -4.40 -5.78 -4.02
CA TYR A 31 -4.48 -6.68 -2.87
C TYR A 31 -4.74 -8.11 -3.35
N ALA A 32 -4.14 -9.08 -2.67
CA ALA A 32 -4.51 -10.48 -2.84
C ALA A 32 -5.88 -10.76 -2.18
N THR A 33 -6.62 -11.74 -2.69
CA THR A 33 -7.93 -12.13 -2.12
C THR A 33 -7.83 -12.55 -0.65
N ALA A 34 -6.70 -13.13 -0.24
CA ALA A 34 -6.45 -13.53 1.15
C ALA A 34 -6.23 -12.31 2.07
N GLU A 35 -5.59 -11.25 1.59
CA GLU A 35 -5.39 -10.01 2.36
C GLU A 35 -6.74 -9.29 2.56
N VAL A 36 -7.53 -9.17 1.49
CA VAL A 36 -8.86 -8.57 1.56
C VAL A 36 -9.78 -9.36 2.50
N ALA A 37 -9.68 -10.68 2.51
CA ALA A 37 -10.40 -11.54 3.45
C ALA A 37 -10.05 -11.22 4.92
N GLN A 38 -8.77 -11.01 5.24
CA GLN A 38 -8.34 -10.62 6.59
C GLN A 38 -8.87 -9.23 6.98
N ILE A 39 -8.84 -8.27 6.05
CA ILE A 39 -9.33 -6.91 6.28
C ILE A 39 -10.85 -6.89 6.54
N LEU A 40 -11.60 -7.71 5.80
CA LEU A 40 -13.06 -7.78 5.91
C LEU A 40 -13.56 -8.75 6.99
N GLY A 41 -12.68 -9.59 7.56
CA GLY A 41 -13.07 -10.63 8.51
C GLY A 41 -13.85 -11.78 7.87
N GLU A 42 -13.63 -12.02 6.58
CA GLU A 42 -14.37 -12.99 5.77
C GLU A 42 -13.48 -14.12 5.28
N ALA A 43 -14.07 -15.19 4.74
CA ALA A 43 -13.31 -16.24 4.09
C ALA A 43 -12.78 -15.81 2.71
N GLU A 44 -11.59 -16.28 2.32
CA GLU A 44 -10.99 -15.99 1.00
C GLU A 44 -11.91 -16.38 -0.16
N PHE A 45 -12.62 -17.50 -0.04
CA PHE A 45 -13.57 -17.96 -1.04
C PHE A 45 -14.73 -16.97 -1.25
N THR A 46 -15.23 -16.35 -0.17
CA THR A 46 -16.29 -15.34 -0.22
C THR A 46 -15.84 -14.11 -1.01
N VAL A 47 -14.65 -13.61 -0.72
CA VAL A 47 -14.05 -12.48 -1.43
C VAL A 47 -13.87 -12.79 -2.91
N ARG A 48 -13.39 -14.00 -3.25
CA ARG A 48 -13.24 -14.44 -4.63
C ARG A 48 -14.58 -14.51 -5.38
N GLU A 49 -15.62 -14.99 -4.73
CA GLU A 49 -16.96 -15.03 -5.30
C GLU A 49 -17.53 -13.62 -5.50
N TRP A 50 -17.26 -12.69 -4.59
CA TRP A 50 -17.65 -11.28 -4.76
C TRP A 50 -16.93 -10.61 -5.93
N CYS A 51 -15.65 -10.89 -6.14
CA CYS A 51 -14.93 -10.45 -7.33
C CYS A 51 -15.55 -11.03 -8.61
N ARG A 52 -15.96 -12.30 -8.59
CA ARG A 52 -16.60 -12.97 -9.74
C ARG A 52 -17.99 -12.43 -10.06
N LEU A 53 -18.77 -12.11 -9.03
CA LEU A 53 -20.13 -11.56 -9.15
C LEU A 53 -20.14 -10.04 -9.39
N GLY A 54 -18.99 -9.37 -9.40
CA GLY A 54 -18.89 -7.92 -9.55
C GLY A 54 -19.39 -7.13 -8.35
N ARG A 55 -19.50 -7.76 -7.17
CA ARG A 55 -19.86 -7.09 -5.91
C ARG A 55 -18.70 -6.26 -5.34
N ILE A 56 -17.48 -6.66 -5.65
CA ILE A 56 -16.26 -5.89 -5.41
C ILE A 56 -15.68 -5.51 -6.77
N HIS A 57 -15.26 -4.24 -6.90
CA HIS A 57 -14.50 -3.79 -8.05
C HIS A 57 -13.10 -4.41 -7.97
N ALA A 58 -12.89 -5.49 -8.71
CA ALA A 58 -11.63 -6.21 -8.75
C ALA A 58 -11.09 -6.23 -10.18
N GLU A 59 -9.86 -5.76 -10.34
CA GLU A 59 -9.15 -5.83 -11.61
C GLU A 59 -8.08 -6.92 -11.54
N LYS A 60 -7.96 -7.71 -12.62
CA LYS A 60 -6.88 -8.66 -12.73
C LYS A 60 -5.59 -7.87 -12.92
N ARG A 61 -4.68 -7.97 -11.95
CA ARG A 61 -3.34 -7.38 -12.07
C ARG A 61 -2.73 -7.77 -13.43
N PRO A 62 -2.30 -6.81 -14.26
CA PRO A 62 -1.65 -7.13 -15.52
C PRO A 62 -0.42 -8.00 -15.22
N ARG A 63 -0.27 -9.10 -15.97
CA ARG A 63 0.86 -10.00 -15.81
C ARG A 63 2.09 -9.24 -16.35
N SER A 64 2.92 -8.69 -15.47
CA SER A 64 4.28 -8.32 -15.85
C SER A 64 4.96 -9.61 -16.29
N ILE A 65 5.29 -9.73 -17.57
CA ILE A 65 6.23 -10.75 -18.06
C ILE A 65 7.60 -10.36 -17.51
N GLN A 66 7.86 -10.65 -16.23
CA GLN A 66 9.17 -10.52 -15.61
C GLN A 66 9.61 -11.95 -15.28
N GLY A 67 10.30 -12.58 -16.22
CA GLY A 67 10.73 -13.97 -16.09
C GLY A 67 10.86 -14.73 -17.41
N VAL A 68 11.50 -14.14 -18.43
CA VAL A 68 11.98 -14.91 -19.59
C VAL A 68 13.52 -15.09 -19.55
N ASP A 69 14.19 -14.70 -18.45
CA ASP A 69 15.65 -14.79 -18.35
C ASP A 69 16.18 -15.97 -17.49
N ASP A 70 15.32 -16.82 -16.92
CA ASP A 70 15.76 -17.95 -16.07
C ASP A 70 15.30 -19.34 -16.57
N ILE A 71 15.41 -19.60 -17.87
CA ILE A 71 15.45 -20.98 -18.37
C ILE A 71 16.62 -21.11 -19.37
N ALA A 72 17.76 -21.53 -18.84
CA ALA A 72 18.76 -22.30 -19.55
C ALA A 72 18.31 -23.77 -19.65
#